data_AF-A0A7J6WZM4-F1
#
_entry.id   AF-A0A7J6WZM4-F1
#
_cell.length_a   1.000
_cell.length_b   1.000
_cell.length_c   1.000
_cell.angle_alpha   90.00
_cell.angle_beta   90.00
_cell.angle_gamma   90.00
#
_symmetry.space_group_name_H-M   'P 1'
#
loop_
_entity.id
_entity.type
_entity.pdbx_description
1 polymer ?
#
loop_
_entity_poly.entity_id
_entity_poly.type
_entity_poly.pdbx_seq_one_letter_code
_entity_poly.pdbx_strand_id
1 'polypeptide(L)' 'MILRRTMQSICLRTINPNTTTSIILQVVNDDGSLLPCAINAATAALVDAGIPLKHLAVAIACGLEESGSVLLDPTKLEEQ' A
#
# COMPACT_ATOMS: atom_id res chain seq x y z
N MET A 1 -2.25 -10.10 -5.64
CA MET A 1 -0.80 -10.38 -5.86
C MET A 1 0.10 -9.15 -5.73
N ILE A 2 -0.38 -7.93 -6.01
CA ILE A 2 0.44 -6.70 -6.04
C ILE A 2 1.06 -6.38 -4.67
N LEU A 3 0.25 -6.36 -3.61
CA LEU A 3 0.71 -6.02 -2.26
C LEU A 3 1.92 -6.84 -1.80
N ARG A 4 1.87 -8.18 -1.91
CA ARG A 4 3.00 -9.05 -1.53
C ARG A 4 4.27 -8.69 -2.28
N ARG A 5 4.18 -8.43 -3.59
CA ARG A 5 5.35 -8.06 -4.41
C ARG A 5 5.91 -6.69 -3.99
N THR A 6 5.05 -5.72 -3.73
CA THR A 6 5.45 -4.39 -3.24
C THR A 6 6.17 -4.50 -1.90
N MET A 7 5.58 -5.22 -0.93
CA MET A 7 6.19 -5.41 0.39
C MET A 7 7.53 -6.17 0.31
N GLN A 8 7.62 -7.20 -0.53
CA GLN A 8 8.87 -7.93 -0.75
C GLN A 8 9.98 -7.08 -1.40
N SER A 9 9.61 -6.09 -2.22
CA SER A 9 10.57 -5.18 -2.85
C SER A 9 11.20 -4.24 -1.84
N ILE A 10 10.38 -3.68 -0.95
CA ILE A 10 10.80 -2.69 0.06
C ILE A 10 11.49 -3.33 1.28
N CYS A 11 11.13 -4.55 1.67
CA CYS A 11 11.75 -5.20 2.83
C CYS A 11 13.19 -5.66 2.54
N LEU A 12 14.11 -5.38 3.46
CA LEU A 12 15.51 -5.79 3.37
C LEU A 12 15.70 -7.20 3.93
N ARG A 13 15.48 -8.20 3.06
CA ARG A 13 15.52 -9.63 3.41
C ARG A 13 16.91 -10.21 3.72
N THR A 14 17.98 -9.44 3.50
CA THR A 14 19.37 -9.88 3.74
C THR A 14 19.79 -9.77 5.20
N ILE A 15 19.11 -8.96 6.01
CA ILE A 15 19.47 -8.73 7.42
C ILE A 15 19.07 -9.91 8.30
N ASN A 16 17.89 -10.50 8.05
CA ASN A 16 17.33 -11.57 8.87
C ASN A 16 17.05 -12.82 8.01
N PRO A 17 18.07 -13.65 7.70
CA PRO A 17 17.87 -14.89 6.95
C PRO A 17 16.96 -15.86 7.72
N ASN A 18 16.26 -16.75 6.99
CA ASN A 18 15.31 -17.74 7.55
C ASN A 18 14.16 -17.16 8.39
N THR A 19 13.85 -15.87 8.24
CA THR A 19 12.73 -15.22 8.93
C THR A 19 11.50 -15.15 8.02
N THR A 20 10.33 -15.44 8.59
CA THR A 20 9.03 -15.25 7.93
C THR A 20 8.30 -14.08 8.57
N THR A 21 7.94 -13.08 7.77
CA THR A 21 7.13 -11.94 8.20
C THR A 21 5.75 -12.06 7.58
N SER A 22 4.72 -12.16 8.41
CA SER A 22 3.32 -12.26 8.00
C SER A 22 2.65 -10.89 8.14
N ILE A 23 2.05 -10.41 7.06
CA ILE A 23 1.30 -9.14 7.03
C ILE A 23 -0.17 -9.50 6.82
N ILE A 24 -1.03 -9.07 7.75
CA ILE A 24 -2.47 -9.27 7.69
C ILE A 24 -3.11 -7.89 7.57
N LEU A 25 -3.96 -7.71 6.56
CA LEU A 25 -4.74 -6.49 6.37
C LEU A 25 -6.21 -6.83 6.48
N GLN A 26 -6.92 -6.06 7.30
CA GLN A 26 -8.36 -6.12 7.43
C GLN A 26 -8.95 -4.82 6.90
N VAL A 27 -9.86 -4.93 5.94
CA VAL A 27 -10.64 -3.78 5.48
C VAL A 27 -11.66 -3.44 6.55
N VAL A 28 -11.59 -2.23 7.09
CA VAL A 28 -12.54 -1.71 8.09
C VAL A 28 -13.63 -0.90 7.42
N ASN A 29 -13.25 -0.02 6.50
CA ASN A 29 -14.15 0.77 5.67
C ASN A 29 -13.58 0.85 4.25
N ASP A 30 -14.47 0.89 3.25
CA ASP A 30 -14.11 0.96 1.84
C ASP A 30 -14.90 2.10 1.17
N ASP A 31 -14.20 3.21 0.94
CA ASP A 31 -14.72 4.41 0.28
C ASP A 31 -13.83 4.83 -0.90
N GLY A 32 -13.28 3.84 -1.63
CA GLY A 32 -12.38 4.07 -2.76
C GLY A 32 -10.90 3.96 -2.37
N SER A 33 -10.03 3.94 -3.38
CA SER A 33 -8.57 3.92 -3.23
C SER A 33 -8.04 2.82 -2.29
N LEU A 34 -8.71 1.67 -2.30
CA LEU A 34 -8.49 0.58 -1.34
C LEU A 34 -7.06 -0.01 -1.40
N LEU A 35 -6.52 -0.18 -2.60
CA LEU A 35 -5.17 -0.73 -2.80
C LEU A 35 -4.06 0.24 -2.36
N PRO A 36 -4.07 1.53 -2.76
CA PRO A 36 -3.19 2.55 -2.21
C PRO A 36 -3.20 2.60 -0.69
N CYS A 37 -4.40 2.63 -0.09
CA CYS A 37 -4.58 2.63 1.36
C CYS A 37 -3.94 1.40 2.00
N ALA A 38 -4.17 0.21 1.44
CA ALA A 38 -3.55 -1.04 1.91
C ALA A 38 -2.01 -1.03 1.86
N ILE A 39 -1.41 -0.45 0.82
CA ILE A 39 0.05 -0.35 0.69
C ILE A 39 0.62 0.61 1.76
N ASN A 40 -0.02 1.76 1.95
CA ASN A 40 0.41 2.76 2.93
C ASN A 40 0.26 2.21 4.36
N ALA A 41 -0.86 1.57 4.67
CA ALA A 41 -1.10 0.91 5.96
C ALA A 41 -0.09 -0.20 6.25
N ALA A 42 0.19 -1.08 5.28
CA ALA A 42 1.19 -2.14 5.43
C ALA A 42 2.60 -1.57 5.64
N THR A 43 2.96 -0.48 4.95
CA THR A 43 4.26 0.17 5.11
C THR A 43 4.39 0.78 6.50
N ALA A 44 3.37 1.49 6.98
CA ALA A 44 3.35 2.04 8.34
C ALA A 44 3.46 0.94 9.40
N ALA A 45 2.73 -0.17 9.23
CA ALA A 45 2.80 -1.31 10.13
C ALA A 45 4.19 -1.98 10.15
N LEU A 46 4.89 -2.04 9.01
CA LEU A 46 6.26 -2.58 8.96
C LEU A 46 7.27 -1.67 9.68
N VAL A 47 7.10 -0.35 9.58
CA VAL A 47 7.91 0.63 10.32
C VAL A 47 7.67 0.49 11.82
N ASP A 48 6.41 0.42 12.25
CA ASP A 48 6.04 0.23 13.66
C ASP A 48 6.56 -1.10 14.22
N ALA A 49 6.47 -2.18 13.44
CA ALA A 49 7.03 -3.49 13.80
C ALA A 49 8.57 -3.55 13.79
N GLY A 50 9.27 -2.47 13.40
CA GLY A 50 10.72 -2.42 13.36
C GLY A 50 11.35 -3.32 12.28
N ILE A 51 10.61 -3.66 11.22
CA ILE A 51 11.14 -4.49 10.13
C ILE A 51 12.07 -3.64 9.26
N PRO A 52 13.30 -4.10 8.96
CA PRO A 52 14.21 -3.34 8.11
C PRO A 52 13.66 -3.12 6.70
N LEU A 53 13.47 -1.86 6.31
CA LEU A 53 13.03 -1.44 4.98
C LEU A 53 14.16 -0.73 4.23
N LYS A 54 14.22 -0.90 2.91
CA LYS A 54 15.14 -0.15 2.02
C LYS A 54 14.69 1.29 1.85
N HIS A 55 13.38 1.49 1.74
CA HIS A 55 12.72 2.77 1.52
C HIS A 55 11.23 2.62 1.89
N LEU A 56 10.55 3.74 2.11
CA LEU A 56 9.11 3.76 2.35
C LEU A 56 8.36 3.61 1.04
N ALA A 57 7.35 2.75 1.00
CA ALA A 57 6.40 2.71 -0.11
C ALA A 57 5.24 3.66 0.18
N VAL A 58 4.92 4.50 -0.81
CA VAL A 58 3.72 5.33 -0.83
C VAL A 58 2.98 5.05 -2.12
N ALA A 59 1.68 4.88 -2.04
CA ALA A 59 0.80 4.68 -3.17
C ALA A 59 -0.38 5.66 -3.11
N ILE A 60 -0.80 6.11 -4.29
CA ILE A 60 -1.94 7.00 -4.52
C ILE A 60 -2.68 6.45 -5.75
N ALA A 61 -4.01 6.48 -5.74
CA ALA A 61 -4.82 6.26 -6.95
C ALA A 61 -5.12 7.60 -7.61
N CYS A 62 -5.14 7.62 -8.94
CA CYS A 62 -5.51 8.78 -9.72
C CYS A 62 -6.66 8.42 -10.65
N GLY A 63 -7.71 9.24 -10.67
CA GLY A 63 -8.80 9.20 -11.63
C GLY A 63 -8.60 10.23 -12.73
N LEU A 64 -9.16 9.97 -13.91
CA LEU A 64 -9.25 10.94 -14.99
C LEU A 64 -10.72 11.22 -15.27
N GLU A 65 -11.15 12.46 -15.07
CA GLU A 65 -12.50 12.89 -15.41
C GLU A 65 -12.69 13.04 -16.91
N GLU A 66 -13.94 12.99 -17.39
CA GLU A 66 -14.30 13.30 -18.79
C GLU A 66 -13.89 14.72 -19.20
N SER A 67 -13.80 15.64 -18.23
CA SER A 67 -13.30 17.01 -18.40
C SER A 67 -11.82 17.08 -18.78
N GLY A 68 -11.08 15.97 -18.65
CA GLY A 68 -9.63 15.88 -18.81
C GLY A 68 -8.84 16.24 -17.54
N SER A 69 -9.51 16.51 -16.42
CA SER A 69 -8.88 16.82 -15.14
C SER A 69 -8.44 15.55 -14.41
N VAL A 70 -7.28 15.59 -13.75
CA VAL A 70 -6.77 14.48 -12.94
C VAL A 70 -7.20 14.67 -11.49
N LEU A 71 -7.89 13.67 -10.94
CA LEU A 71 -8.27 13.61 -9.53
C LEU A 71 -7.30 12.69 -8.79
N LEU A 72 -6.86 13.10 -7.60
CA LEU A 72 -6.02 12.29 -6.72
C LEU A 72 -6.86 11.73 -5.57
N ASP A 73 -6.64 10.46 -5.25
CA ASP A 73 -7.34 9.74 -4.17
C ASP A 73 -8.88 9.77 -4.35
N PRO A 74 -9.40 9.20 -5.46
CA PRO A 74 -10.83 9.21 -5.72
C PRO A 74 -11.59 8.45 -4.63
N THR A 75 -12.73 9.01 -4.25
CA THR A 75 -13.76 8.36 -3.45
C THR A 75 -14.47 7.27 -4.26
N LYS A 76 -15.21 6.41 -3.58
CA LYS A 76 -15.96 5.32 -4.24
C LYS A 76 -16.95 5.78 -5.29
N LEU A 77 -17.48 7.00 -5.15
CA LEU A 77 -18.38 7.62 -6.12
C LEU A 77 -17.62 8.13 -7.34
N GLU A 78 -16.39 8.59 -7.16
CA GLU A 78 -15.52 9.10 -8.24
C GLU A 78 -14.80 7.97 -9.00
N GLU A 79 -14.74 6.77 -8.43
CA GLU A 79 -14.25 5.55 -9.11
C GLU A 79 -15.30 4.88 -10.02
N GLN A 80 -16.58 5.22 -9.88
CA GLN A 80 -17.70 4.64 -10.65
C GLN A 80 -17.97 5.39 -11.95
#